data_AF-A0A1Y2D547-F1
#
_entry.id   AF-A0A1Y2D547-F1
#
_cell.length_a   1.000
_cell.length_b   1.000
_cell.length_c   1.000
_cell.angle_alpha   90.00
_cell.angle_beta   90.00
_cell.angle_gamma   90.00
#
_symmetry.space_group_name_H-M   'P 1'
#
loop_
_entity.id
_entity.type
_entity.pdbx_description
1 polymer ?
#
loop_
_entity_poly.entity_id
_entity_poly.type
_entity_poly.pdbx_seq_one_letter_code
_entity_poly.pdbx_strand_id
1 'polypeptide(L)'
;MEEGSRRRRSEQVTFGPGEGSCEEQGWITSEGANDTHRLVVSVKPSSSPSARRPTIAEPALANPDNALLPQPFDARLTEHLPLLFEYPSMPMQASLESYSPAPSPSAAVTPPSDCLAPSSTHYLPLHPPSSSISPSSPDAPPAHAPNLFFSMCTGPQRVIDYSPIWSHFLQPPVAGGQKPGCLITDAMGVWDEDGKKRANDELKKMGSSCSMRESSRSGQRYEMRVLGLVKDAWLESERRRWQEGGDIVEWFIFGDDDTWWSDISLVRSLLSGYNPAEDWLLGSFSEATQNLADNGRISYGGAGIIVSRALVRKMQPMVDRCAEKFANVFGGDGLISNCAAWTLQTPLDHVVSEVPALKQMDVQGDASGYLSSGATPFLTLHHWVGWLDLFPDSRSPLDAISLFAQAVTAVGGRNFLRRWIFDGGRVAWSVGYSVSVYRDPMTERMLGEVEHTWSGFAPHRPSRPALIEGTQKHTYYLTSVEPLSPGRTLFRHTCPHAEVQGGLREIDIVWDVSEEKEKTEGEEGWFGWFLGKGKGHKGARGDRHLRRGKGGDKARPSPREEGEQKRREKEIR
;
A
#
# COMPACT_ATOMS: atom_id res chain seq x y z
N MET A 1 39.20 -4.90 43.56
CA MET A 1 38.67 -3.68 42.92
C MET A 1 38.72 -3.95 41.42
N GLU A 2 37.90 -4.84 40.88
CA GLU A 2 36.44 -4.75 40.69
C GLU A 2 36.02 -3.46 39.97
N GLU A 3 35.76 -3.58 38.67
CA GLU A 3 34.77 -2.75 37.98
C GLU A 3 34.10 -3.60 36.90
N GLY A 4 32.79 -3.81 37.06
CA GLY A 4 32.00 -4.82 36.37
C GLY A 4 31.34 -4.30 35.09
N SER A 5 31.49 -5.07 34.01
CA SER A 5 30.66 -4.95 32.80
C SER A 5 29.44 -5.87 32.93
N ARG A 6 28.27 -5.30 33.23
CA ARG A 6 26.98 -6.01 33.16
C ARG A 6 26.53 -6.12 31.70
N ARG A 7 26.82 -7.24 31.05
CA ARG A 7 26.08 -7.69 29.87
C ARG A 7 24.69 -8.17 30.33
N ARG A 8 23.62 -7.52 29.87
CA ARG A 8 22.26 -8.08 29.94
C ARG A 8 22.24 -9.33 29.08
N ARG A 9 22.02 -10.50 29.70
CA ARG A 9 21.66 -11.74 28.99
C ARG A 9 20.20 -11.58 28.54
N SER A 10 19.96 -11.72 27.25
CA SER A 10 18.66 -12.09 26.72
C SER A 10 18.40 -13.54 27.12
N GLU A 11 17.50 -13.77 28.06
CA GLU A 11 16.97 -15.11 28.31
C GLU A 11 16.03 -15.46 27.16
N GLN A 12 16.48 -16.35 26.26
CA GLN A 12 15.59 -17.03 25.34
C GLN A 12 14.79 -18.06 26.14
N VAL A 13 13.50 -17.79 26.31
CA VAL A 13 12.54 -18.73 26.87
C VAL A 13 12.23 -19.78 25.80
N THR A 14 12.51 -21.05 26.09
CA THR A 14 12.23 -22.18 25.20
C THR A 14 10.84 -22.74 25.50
N PHE A 15 9.91 -22.65 24.54
CA PHE A 15 8.61 -23.31 24.62
C PHE A 15 8.74 -24.84 24.40
N GLY A 16 7.92 -25.62 25.11
CA GLY A 16 7.91 -27.08 25.02
C GLY A 16 7.34 -27.60 23.69
N PRO A 17 7.54 -28.89 23.38
CA PRO A 17 7.10 -29.48 22.11
C PRO A 17 5.56 -29.63 22.10
N GLY A 18 4.86 -28.58 21.67
CA GLY A 18 3.39 -28.57 21.53
C GLY A 18 2.73 -27.19 21.67
N GLU A 19 3.41 -26.20 22.24
CA GLU A 19 2.89 -24.84 22.40
C GLU A 19 3.74 -23.88 21.56
N GLY A 20 3.18 -23.38 20.46
CA GLY A 20 3.80 -22.30 19.69
C GLY A 20 3.97 -21.03 20.53
N SER A 21 4.86 -20.12 20.12
CA SER A 21 5.02 -18.82 20.82
C SER A 21 3.69 -18.05 20.85
N CYS A 22 3.54 -17.07 21.76
CA CYS A 22 2.32 -16.25 21.85
C CYS A 22 1.88 -15.74 20.46
N GLU A 23 2.86 -15.31 19.67
CA GLU A 23 2.74 -14.74 18.33
C GLU A 23 2.18 -15.75 17.30
N GLU A 24 2.55 -17.04 17.40
CA GLU A 24 2.01 -18.10 16.55
C GLU A 24 0.54 -18.41 16.84
N GLN A 25 0.02 -17.95 17.98
CA GLN A 25 -1.38 -18.07 18.37
C GLN A 25 -2.18 -16.77 18.10
N GLY A 26 -1.52 -15.74 17.56
CA GLY A 26 -2.11 -14.41 17.37
C GLY A 26 -2.22 -13.61 18.67
N TRP A 27 -1.52 -14.05 19.72
CA TRP A 27 -1.32 -13.30 20.97
C TRP A 27 0.01 -12.54 20.89
N ILE A 28 0.28 -11.71 21.88
CA ILE A 28 1.54 -10.98 21.97
C ILE A 28 2.22 -11.27 23.31
N THR A 29 3.55 -11.23 23.34
CA THR A 29 4.31 -11.38 24.58
C THR A 29 3.91 -10.29 25.59
N SER A 30 3.63 -10.70 26.83
CA SER A 30 3.28 -9.82 27.95
C SER A 30 4.50 -9.00 28.40
N GLU A 31 4.25 -7.73 28.75
CA GLU A 31 5.24 -6.86 29.39
C GLU A 31 4.98 -6.67 30.90
N GLY A 32 4.12 -7.51 31.48
CA GLY A 32 3.77 -7.48 32.90
C GLY A 32 2.94 -6.24 33.25
N ALA A 33 3.44 -5.41 34.17
CA ALA A 33 2.68 -4.26 34.68
C ALA A 33 2.29 -3.23 33.60
N ASN A 34 3.07 -3.13 32.52
CA ASN A 34 2.78 -2.24 31.39
C ASN A 34 1.50 -2.63 30.64
N ASP A 35 1.08 -3.89 30.68
CA ASP A 35 -0.08 -4.39 29.92
C ASP A 35 -1.41 -3.78 30.41
N THR A 36 -1.43 -3.21 31.62
CA THR A 36 -2.60 -2.46 32.15
C THR A 36 -2.90 -1.19 31.37
N HIS A 37 -1.90 -0.64 30.68
CA HIS A 37 -1.98 0.57 29.86
C HIS A 37 -2.02 0.25 28.36
N ARG A 38 -2.25 -1.02 28.00
CA ARG A 38 -2.18 -1.54 26.64
C ARG A 38 -3.49 -2.23 26.26
N LEU A 39 -3.94 -1.95 25.04
CA LEU A 39 -5.08 -2.61 24.43
C LEU A 39 -4.62 -3.44 23.23
N VAL A 40 -5.19 -4.64 23.04
CA VAL A 40 -4.88 -5.51 21.90
C VAL A 40 -6.16 -5.87 21.16
N VAL A 41 -6.21 -5.54 19.87
CA VAL A 41 -7.34 -5.81 18.99
C VAL A 41 -6.87 -6.67 17.82
N SER A 42 -7.60 -7.73 17.49
CA SER A 42 -7.34 -8.56 16.31
C SER A 42 -8.27 -8.17 15.17
N VAL A 43 -7.77 -8.19 13.94
CA VAL A 43 -8.54 -7.92 12.73
C VAL A 43 -8.33 -9.04 11.74
N LYS A 44 -9.45 -9.64 11.28
CA LYS A 44 -9.49 -10.78 10.37
C LYS A 44 -10.36 -10.50 9.15
N PRO A 45 -10.13 -11.18 8.01
CA PRO A 45 -11.04 -11.12 6.86
C PRO A 45 -12.44 -11.62 7.22
N SER A 46 -13.48 -10.88 6.82
CA SER A 46 -14.87 -11.34 6.93
C SER A 46 -15.17 -12.43 5.89
N SER A 47 -15.93 -13.46 6.28
CA SER A 47 -16.39 -14.54 5.40
C SER A 47 -17.57 -14.15 4.48
N SER A 48 -18.11 -12.94 4.60
CA SER A 48 -19.30 -12.50 3.85
C SER A 48 -18.96 -12.06 2.41
N PRO A 49 -19.59 -12.63 1.36
CA PRO A 49 -19.33 -12.25 -0.04
C PRO A 49 -19.95 -10.90 -0.46
N SER A 50 -20.43 -10.05 0.46
CA SER A 50 -21.54 -9.12 0.16
C SER A 50 -21.21 -7.65 -0.08
N ALA A 51 -19.97 -7.19 0.01
CA ALA A 51 -19.65 -5.85 -0.51
C ALA A 51 -19.41 -5.96 -2.01
N ARG A 52 -20.29 -5.36 -2.84
CA ARG A 52 -20.03 -5.16 -4.28
C ARG A 52 -18.63 -4.55 -4.42
N ARG A 53 -17.67 -5.36 -4.87
CA ARG A 53 -16.29 -4.94 -5.08
C ARG A 53 -16.30 -3.95 -6.23
N PRO A 54 -15.91 -2.68 -6.03
CA PRO A 54 -15.77 -1.75 -7.14
C PRO A 54 -14.72 -2.34 -8.08
N THR A 55 -15.13 -2.68 -9.30
CA THR A 55 -14.20 -2.86 -10.39
C THR A 55 -13.47 -1.55 -10.59
N ILE A 56 -12.15 -1.59 -10.75
CA ILE A 56 -11.24 -0.44 -10.89
C ILE A 56 -11.60 0.45 -12.11
N ALA A 57 -12.58 0.04 -12.91
CA ALA A 57 -13.12 0.75 -14.06
C ALA A 57 -13.97 2.00 -13.74
N GLU A 58 -14.21 2.35 -12.47
CA GLU A 58 -14.69 3.68 -12.10
C GLU A 58 -13.80 4.29 -11.00
N PRO A 59 -13.33 5.54 -11.12
CA PRO A 59 -12.80 6.30 -10.00
C PRO A 59 -13.96 6.70 -9.08
N ALA A 60 -14.67 5.73 -8.53
CA ALA A 60 -15.66 5.95 -7.50
C ALA A 60 -14.90 6.35 -6.23
N LEU A 61 -14.90 7.66 -5.97
CA LEU A 61 -14.36 8.41 -4.83
C LEU A 61 -14.81 7.94 -3.42
N ALA A 62 -15.47 6.79 -3.29
CA ALA A 62 -15.99 6.32 -2.01
C ALA A 62 -15.27 5.04 -1.60
N ASN A 63 -14.49 5.12 -0.51
CA ASN A 63 -14.20 3.98 0.34
C ASN A 63 -15.55 3.54 0.95
N PRO A 64 -16.18 2.44 0.49
CA PRO A 64 -17.51 2.05 0.98
C PRO A 64 -17.50 1.73 2.48
N ASP A 65 -16.31 1.56 3.04
CA ASP A 65 -16.07 1.20 4.43
C ASP A 65 -15.73 2.39 5.34
N ASN A 66 -15.64 3.60 4.78
CA ASN A 66 -15.58 4.84 5.53
C ASN A 66 -16.97 5.17 6.11
N ALA A 67 -17.44 4.32 7.02
CA ALA A 67 -18.79 4.31 7.58
C ALA A 67 -18.76 4.21 9.12
N LEU A 68 -19.84 4.70 9.74
CA LEU A 68 -20.06 4.56 11.18
C LEU A 68 -20.53 3.15 11.51
N LEU A 69 -19.80 2.50 12.41
CA LEU A 69 -20.06 1.16 12.93
C LEU A 69 -20.60 1.30 14.36
N PRO A 70 -21.79 0.72 14.66
CA PRO A 70 -22.37 0.80 16.00
C PRO A 70 -21.67 -0.09 17.02
N GLN A 71 -20.93 -1.11 16.58
CA GLN A 71 -20.20 -2.00 17.47
C GLN A 71 -18.99 -1.31 18.12
N PRO A 72 -18.62 -1.70 19.35
CA PRO A 72 -17.47 -1.14 20.03
C PRO A 72 -16.15 -1.55 19.36
N PHE A 73 -15.15 -0.67 19.35
CA PHE A 73 -13.79 -1.02 18.93
C PHE A 73 -13.15 -2.01 19.90
N ASP A 74 -13.29 -1.71 21.20
CA ASP A 74 -12.99 -2.61 22.30
C ASP A 74 -13.86 -2.26 23.51
N ALA A 75 -14.37 -3.27 24.21
CA ALA A 75 -15.28 -3.06 25.33
C ALA A 75 -14.64 -2.24 26.46
N ARG A 76 -13.36 -2.47 26.79
CA ARG A 76 -12.66 -1.70 27.84
C ARG A 76 -12.47 -0.26 27.40
N LEU A 77 -12.05 -0.02 26.15
CA LEU A 77 -11.93 1.34 25.63
C LEU A 77 -13.28 2.07 25.70
N THR A 78 -14.36 1.43 25.24
CA THR A 78 -15.72 1.98 25.22
C THR A 78 -16.16 2.44 26.62
N GLU A 79 -15.95 1.61 27.63
CA GLU A 79 -16.30 1.90 29.02
C GLU A 79 -15.49 3.09 29.58
N HIS A 80 -14.24 3.25 29.14
CA HIS A 80 -13.33 4.28 29.63
C HIS A 80 -13.34 5.58 28.79
N LEU A 81 -14.09 5.63 27.68
CA LEU A 81 -14.16 6.82 26.81
C LEU A 81 -14.42 8.13 27.58
N PRO A 82 -15.37 8.21 28.53
CA PRO A 82 -15.59 9.45 29.29
C PRO A 82 -14.36 9.87 30.12
N LEU A 83 -13.69 8.89 30.74
CA LEU A 83 -12.54 9.12 31.62
C LEU A 83 -11.31 9.62 30.86
N LEU A 84 -11.15 9.23 29.58
CA LEU A 84 -10.05 9.72 28.75
C LEU A 84 -10.06 11.24 28.54
N PHE A 85 -11.20 11.90 28.78
CA PHE A 85 -11.36 13.35 28.58
C PHE A 85 -11.71 14.12 29.85
N GLU A 86 -11.75 13.46 31.01
CA GLU A 86 -12.02 14.07 32.31
C GLU A 86 -10.70 14.50 33.00
N TYR A 87 -10.44 15.83 33.00
CA TYR A 87 -9.45 16.62 33.76
C TYR A 87 -7.95 16.65 33.34
N PRO A 88 -7.37 17.85 33.09
CA PRO A 88 -5.92 18.09 32.92
C PRO A 88 -5.04 17.94 34.18
N SER A 89 -5.56 17.47 35.32
CA SER A 89 -4.87 17.67 36.62
C SER A 89 -5.06 16.57 37.68
N MET A 90 -5.36 15.32 37.32
CA MET A 90 -5.26 14.20 38.27
C MET A 90 -4.47 13.02 37.69
N PRO A 91 -3.55 12.40 38.46
CA PRO A 91 -2.86 11.19 38.02
C PRO A 91 -3.84 10.01 37.92
N MET A 92 -3.97 9.44 36.73
CA MET A 92 -4.82 8.30 36.37
C MET A 92 -4.50 6.97 37.09
N GLN A 93 -3.58 6.96 38.06
CA GLN A 93 -3.29 5.77 38.87
C GLN A 93 -4.54 5.24 39.61
N ALA A 94 -5.48 6.12 39.96
CA ALA A 94 -6.65 5.72 40.75
C ALA A 94 -7.79 5.07 39.95
N SER A 95 -7.86 5.23 38.62
CA SER A 95 -9.02 4.79 37.84
C SER A 95 -8.84 3.46 37.10
N LEU A 96 -7.60 3.03 36.83
CA LEU A 96 -7.30 1.73 36.22
C LEU A 96 -6.91 0.64 37.24
N GLU A 97 -6.45 1.01 38.45
CA GLU A 97 -6.14 0.05 39.51
C GLU A 97 -7.40 -0.53 40.19
N SER A 98 -8.57 0.09 40.01
CA SER A 98 -9.82 -0.32 40.69
C SER A 98 -10.63 -1.38 39.94
N TYR A 99 -10.17 -1.93 38.82
CA TYR A 99 -10.95 -2.91 38.06
C TYR A 99 -10.16 -4.16 37.70
N SER A 100 -10.49 -5.26 38.39
CA SER A 100 -10.14 -6.61 37.95
C SER A 100 -10.86 -6.92 36.64
N PRO A 101 -10.25 -7.69 35.72
CA PRO A 101 -10.93 -8.11 34.50
C PRO A 101 -12.20 -8.90 34.88
N ALA A 102 -13.36 -8.40 34.46
CA ALA A 102 -14.58 -9.20 34.51
C ALA A 102 -14.36 -10.44 33.62
N PRO A 103 -14.71 -11.65 34.09
CA PRO A 103 -14.58 -12.85 33.28
C PRO A 103 -15.53 -12.75 32.08
N SER A 104 -14.97 -12.88 30.88
CA SER A 104 -15.71 -12.94 29.62
C SER A 104 -16.59 -14.20 29.59
N PRO A 105 -17.89 -14.10 29.23
CA PRO A 105 -18.75 -15.27 29.07
C PRO A 105 -18.59 -15.82 27.64
N SER A 106 -17.53 -16.59 27.43
CA SER A 106 -17.36 -17.50 26.30
C SER A 106 -16.12 -18.33 26.59
N ALA A 107 -16.03 -19.56 26.09
CA ALA A 107 -14.90 -20.47 26.28
C ALA A 107 -13.60 -19.95 25.63
N ALA A 108 -13.05 -18.85 26.16
CA ALA A 108 -11.77 -18.30 25.77
C ALA A 108 -10.69 -19.16 26.43
N VAL A 109 -9.81 -19.72 25.60
CA VAL A 109 -8.56 -20.33 26.06
C VAL A 109 -7.83 -19.27 26.89
N THR A 110 -7.64 -19.52 28.18
CA THR A 110 -6.84 -18.63 29.03
C THR A 110 -5.42 -18.65 28.49
N PRO A 111 -4.88 -17.50 28.05
CA PRO A 111 -3.50 -17.47 27.56
C PRO A 111 -2.54 -17.82 28.71
N PRO A 112 -1.36 -18.41 28.42
CA PRO A 112 -0.26 -18.49 29.38
C PRO A 112 -0.01 -17.12 30.02
N SER A 113 0.51 -17.10 31.26
CA SER A 113 0.79 -15.87 32.00
C SER A 113 1.67 -14.87 31.25
N ASP A 114 2.44 -15.37 30.29
CA ASP A 114 3.44 -14.62 29.54
C ASP A 114 2.87 -14.13 28.19
N CYS A 115 1.59 -14.39 27.90
CA CYS A 115 0.91 -13.98 26.67
C CYS A 115 -0.30 -13.09 26.96
N LEU A 116 -0.48 -12.06 26.14
CA LEU A 116 -1.64 -11.18 26.13
C LEU A 116 -2.49 -11.48 24.90
N ALA A 117 -3.69 -12.04 25.11
CA ALA A 117 -4.64 -12.32 24.04
C ALA A 117 -5.39 -11.05 23.60
N PRO A 118 -5.78 -10.93 22.31
CA PRO A 118 -6.65 -9.86 21.86
C PRO A 118 -7.95 -9.79 22.67
N SER A 119 -8.28 -8.62 23.21
CA SER A 119 -9.52 -8.43 23.97
C SER A 119 -10.74 -8.27 23.06
N SER A 120 -10.53 -7.91 21.80
CA SER A 120 -11.57 -7.82 20.77
C SER A 120 -11.07 -8.37 19.43
N THR A 121 -11.96 -8.98 18.65
CA THR A 121 -11.68 -9.46 17.28
C THR A 121 -12.71 -8.90 16.31
N HIS A 122 -12.26 -8.21 15.27
CA HIS A 122 -13.11 -7.66 14.21
C HIS A 122 -12.96 -8.45 12.91
N TYR A 123 -14.09 -8.76 12.28
CA TYR A 123 -14.14 -9.38 10.95
C TYR A 123 -14.55 -8.32 9.92
N LEU A 124 -13.59 -7.83 9.15
CA LEU A 124 -13.77 -6.70 8.23
C LEU A 124 -13.60 -7.14 6.77
N PRO A 125 -14.16 -6.41 5.79
CA PRO A 125 -14.00 -6.71 4.36
C PRO A 125 -12.60 -6.29 3.87
N LEU A 126 -11.59 -7.08 4.23
CA LEU A 126 -10.19 -6.84 3.86
C LEU A 126 -9.96 -7.25 2.40
N HIS A 127 -9.16 -6.47 1.67
CA HIS A 127 -8.69 -6.90 0.35
C HIS A 127 -7.53 -7.89 0.51
N PRO A 128 -7.49 -8.97 -0.28
CA PRO A 128 -6.34 -9.88 -0.27
C PRO A 128 -5.07 -9.16 -0.72
N PRO A 129 -3.90 -9.47 -0.14
CA PRO A 129 -2.63 -8.94 -0.63
C PRO A 129 -2.41 -9.40 -2.08
N SER A 130 -1.84 -8.53 -2.93
CA SER A 130 -1.71 -8.77 -4.38
C SER A 130 -0.98 -10.08 -4.73
N SER A 131 -0.10 -10.57 -3.86
CA SER A 131 0.62 -11.85 -4.00
C SER A 131 -0.24 -13.10 -3.80
N SER A 132 -1.41 -12.98 -3.18
CA SER A 132 -2.33 -14.08 -2.85
C SER A 132 -3.52 -14.20 -3.80
N ILE A 133 -3.62 -13.31 -4.79
CA ILE A 133 -4.79 -13.25 -5.67
C ILE A 133 -4.64 -14.27 -6.80
N SER A 134 -5.56 -15.24 -6.87
CA SER A 134 -5.65 -16.18 -7.99
C SER A 134 -5.82 -15.44 -9.32
N PRO A 135 -5.18 -15.87 -10.43
CA PRO A 135 -5.35 -15.27 -11.77
C PRO A 135 -6.80 -15.24 -12.28
N SER A 136 -7.67 -16.07 -11.71
CA SER A 136 -9.11 -16.14 -12.05
C SER A 136 -10.00 -15.24 -11.18
N SER A 137 -9.43 -14.55 -10.18
CA SER A 137 -10.17 -13.65 -9.30
C SER A 137 -10.58 -12.36 -10.03
N PRO A 138 -11.75 -11.76 -9.74
CA PRO A 138 -12.08 -10.41 -10.20
C PRO A 138 -11.13 -9.33 -9.63
N ASP A 139 -10.41 -9.63 -8.55
CA ASP A 139 -9.35 -8.76 -8.01
C ASP A 139 -7.97 -9.10 -8.59
N ALA A 140 -7.87 -10.07 -9.51
CA ALA A 140 -6.59 -10.46 -10.09
C ALA A 140 -6.00 -9.27 -10.86
N PRO A 141 -4.68 -9.03 -10.74
CA PRO A 141 -4.03 -8.14 -11.67
C PRO A 141 -4.30 -8.63 -13.10
N PRO A 142 -4.45 -7.71 -14.07
CA PRO A 142 -4.75 -8.07 -15.44
C PRO A 142 -3.71 -9.06 -15.98
N ALA A 143 -4.13 -9.93 -16.91
CA ALA A 143 -3.25 -10.92 -17.55
C ALA A 143 -1.98 -10.29 -18.17
N HIS A 144 -2.04 -9.01 -18.54
CA HIS A 144 -0.89 -8.19 -18.88
C HIS A 144 -0.76 -7.03 -17.89
N ALA A 145 0.27 -7.08 -17.04
CA ALA A 145 0.64 -5.97 -16.18
C ALA A 145 1.30 -4.86 -17.03
N PRO A 146 0.79 -3.61 -17.01
CA PRO A 146 1.35 -2.57 -17.86
C PRO A 146 2.82 -2.30 -17.56
N ASN A 147 3.61 -2.11 -18.61
CA ASN A 147 5.03 -1.77 -18.48
C ASN A 147 5.22 -0.27 -18.21
N LEU A 148 5.89 0.03 -17.10
CA LEU A 148 6.03 1.38 -16.55
C LEU A 148 7.46 1.90 -16.71
N PHE A 149 7.61 3.20 -16.93
CA PHE A 149 8.92 3.86 -16.97
C PHE A 149 8.89 5.18 -16.20
N PHE A 150 9.59 5.21 -15.07
CA PHE A 150 9.70 6.38 -14.22
C PHE A 150 10.77 7.34 -14.73
N SER A 151 10.53 8.63 -14.58
CA SER A 151 11.52 9.64 -14.84
C SER A 151 11.42 10.81 -13.88
N MET A 152 12.57 11.23 -13.36
CA MET A 152 12.67 12.32 -12.37
C MET A 152 13.92 13.14 -12.60
N CYS A 153 13.92 14.37 -12.10
CA CYS A 153 15.04 15.30 -12.20
C CYS A 153 15.56 15.61 -10.79
N THR A 154 16.73 15.07 -10.43
CA THR A 154 17.33 15.29 -9.09
C THR A 154 18.85 15.27 -9.11
N GLY A 155 19.47 15.71 -8.00
CA GLY A 155 20.93 15.74 -7.83
C GLY A 155 21.49 14.38 -7.37
N PRO A 156 22.76 14.07 -7.66
CA PRO A 156 23.33 12.76 -7.36
C PRO A 156 23.31 12.37 -5.88
N GLN A 157 23.44 13.33 -4.97
CA GLN A 157 23.40 13.04 -3.54
C GLN A 157 22.00 12.58 -3.10
N ARG A 158 20.92 13.23 -3.57
CA ARG A 158 19.55 12.81 -3.28
C ARG A 158 19.23 11.42 -3.87
N VAL A 159 19.85 11.06 -5.00
CA VAL A 159 19.78 9.68 -5.51
C VAL A 159 20.32 8.69 -4.48
N ILE A 160 21.47 8.96 -3.89
CA ILE A 160 22.07 8.08 -2.87
C ILE A 160 21.17 8.02 -1.64
N ASP A 161 20.68 9.16 -1.18
CA ASP A 161 19.93 9.26 0.07
C ASP A 161 18.52 8.66 -0.03
N TYR A 162 17.83 8.79 -1.18
CA TYR A 162 16.42 8.44 -1.32
C TYR A 162 16.17 7.12 -2.06
N SER A 163 17.14 6.63 -2.83
CA SER A 163 16.96 5.37 -3.56
C SER A 163 16.65 4.13 -2.71
N PRO A 164 17.03 4.03 -1.42
CA PRO A 164 16.49 2.99 -0.53
C PRO A 164 14.96 3.02 -0.44
N ILE A 165 14.34 4.20 -0.40
CA ILE A 165 12.88 4.36 -0.38
C ILE A 165 12.28 4.00 -1.75
N TRP A 166 12.93 4.38 -2.85
CA TRP A 166 12.43 4.08 -4.19
C TRP A 166 12.40 2.57 -4.48
N SER A 167 13.24 1.78 -3.82
CA SER A 167 13.24 0.33 -3.95
C SER A 167 11.87 -0.29 -3.63
N HIS A 168 11.06 0.35 -2.78
CA HIS A 168 9.69 -0.06 -2.43
C HIS A 168 8.76 -0.14 -3.66
N PHE A 169 8.89 0.78 -4.61
CA PHE A 169 7.97 0.88 -5.76
C PHE A 169 8.64 0.70 -7.13
N LEU A 170 9.98 0.75 -7.21
CA LEU A 170 10.76 0.46 -8.42
C LEU A 170 11.27 -0.97 -8.49
N GLN A 171 10.93 -1.80 -7.50
CA GLN A 171 11.09 -3.25 -7.55
C GLN A 171 9.72 -3.94 -7.62
N PRO A 172 9.64 -5.13 -8.21
CA PRO A 172 8.41 -5.89 -8.22
C PRO A 172 8.16 -6.47 -6.81
N PRO A 173 6.91 -6.51 -6.34
CA PRO A 173 6.60 -7.04 -5.01
C PRO A 173 6.79 -8.56 -4.91
N VAL A 174 6.91 -9.25 -6.05
CA VAL A 174 7.15 -10.69 -6.14
C VAL A 174 8.40 -10.93 -6.99
N ALA A 175 9.24 -11.88 -6.54
CA ALA A 175 10.43 -12.29 -7.28
C ALA A 175 10.08 -12.73 -8.70
N GLY A 176 10.79 -12.21 -9.70
CA GLY A 176 10.53 -12.47 -11.12
C GLY A 176 9.43 -11.62 -11.75
N GLY A 177 8.78 -10.73 -11.01
CA GLY A 177 7.85 -9.74 -11.57
C GLY A 177 8.54 -8.71 -12.46
N GLN A 178 7.77 -8.04 -13.31
CA GLN A 178 8.31 -7.01 -14.20
C GLN A 178 8.77 -5.78 -13.40
N LYS A 179 10.04 -5.38 -13.57
CA LYS A 179 10.58 -4.18 -12.96
C LYS A 179 10.21 -2.95 -13.80
N PRO A 180 9.70 -1.85 -13.22
CA PRO A 180 9.59 -0.59 -13.93
C PRO A 180 10.95 -0.16 -14.47
N GLY A 181 11.00 0.47 -15.65
CA GLY A 181 12.16 1.23 -16.10
C GLY A 181 12.29 2.54 -15.31
N CYS A 182 13.49 3.10 -15.26
CA CYS A 182 13.72 4.36 -14.54
C CYS A 182 14.89 5.17 -15.13
N LEU A 183 14.65 6.46 -15.35
CA LEU A 183 15.65 7.44 -15.80
C LEU A 183 15.68 8.63 -14.83
N ILE A 184 16.86 8.92 -14.31
CA ILE A 184 17.11 10.12 -13.51
C ILE A 184 17.96 11.07 -14.35
N THR A 185 17.58 12.34 -14.45
CA THR A 185 18.45 13.37 -15.04
C THR A 185 18.91 14.35 -13.97
N ASP A 186 20.08 14.97 -14.18
CA ASP A 186 20.64 15.91 -13.21
C ASP A 186 19.79 17.19 -13.07
N ALA A 187 19.30 17.45 -11.86
CA ALA A 187 18.56 18.65 -11.52
C ALA A 187 19.41 19.91 -11.50
N MET A 188 20.72 19.83 -11.26
CA MET A 188 21.56 21.02 -11.20
C MET A 188 21.84 21.58 -12.60
N GLY A 189 21.82 20.73 -13.62
CA GLY A 189 22.20 21.09 -14.98
C GLY A 189 23.67 21.48 -15.08
N VAL A 190 24.49 21.00 -14.13
CA VAL A 190 25.92 21.21 -14.04
C VAL A 190 26.58 19.85 -14.14
N TRP A 191 27.63 19.76 -14.96
CA TRP A 191 28.33 18.50 -15.18
C TRP A 191 29.02 18.00 -13.90
N ASP A 192 28.36 17.11 -13.15
CA ASP A 192 28.91 16.39 -11.99
C ASP A 192 29.15 14.91 -12.34
N GLU A 193 30.25 14.64 -13.04
CA GLU A 193 30.64 13.29 -13.46
C GLU A 193 30.82 12.34 -12.27
N ASP A 194 31.53 12.79 -11.24
CA ASP A 194 31.86 11.96 -10.07
C ASP A 194 30.62 11.65 -9.24
N GLY A 195 29.75 12.63 -9.01
CA GLY A 195 28.47 12.44 -8.34
C GLY A 195 27.58 11.48 -9.10
N LYS A 196 27.40 11.68 -10.42
CA LYS A 196 26.63 10.76 -11.28
C LYS A 196 27.20 9.34 -11.24
N LYS A 197 28.52 9.18 -11.19
CA LYS A 197 29.15 7.86 -11.06
C LYS A 197 28.81 7.22 -9.72
N ARG A 198 28.97 7.95 -8.60
CA ARG A 198 28.61 7.44 -7.26
C ARG A 198 27.14 7.04 -7.18
N ALA A 199 26.23 7.89 -7.66
CA ALA A 199 24.80 7.62 -7.69
C ALA A 199 24.47 6.35 -8.50
N ASN A 200 25.04 6.20 -9.71
CA ASN A 200 24.83 5.01 -10.52
C ASN A 200 25.45 3.74 -9.89
N ASP A 201 26.57 3.86 -9.18
CA ASP A 201 27.17 2.73 -8.46
C ASP A 201 26.27 2.26 -7.31
N GLU A 202 25.64 3.18 -6.56
CA GLU A 202 24.64 2.83 -5.54
C GLU A 202 23.39 2.19 -6.15
N LEU A 203 22.82 2.77 -7.21
CA LEU A 203 21.66 2.20 -7.91
C LEU A 203 21.92 0.76 -8.38
N LYS A 204 23.12 0.47 -8.90
CA LYS A 204 23.52 -0.87 -9.30
C LYS A 204 23.63 -1.82 -8.11
N LYS A 205 24.20 -1.39 -6.99
CA LYS A 205 24.31 -2.21 -5.77
C LYS A 205 22.95 -2.66 -5.26
N MET A 206 21.93 -1.82 -5.38
CA MET A 206 20.54 -2.14 -5.01
C MET A 206 19.78 -2.92 -6.08
N GLY A 207 20.39 -3.24 -7.23
CA GLY A 207 19.71 -3.91 -8.33
C GLY A 207 18.56 -3.10 -8.94
N SER A 208 18.65 -1.76 -8.85
CA SER A 208 17.69 -0.83 -9.44
C SER A 208 17.79 -0.81 -10.96
N SER A 209 16.65 -0.60 -11.63
CA SER A 209 16.60 -0.32 -13.06
C SER A 209 16.91 1.14 -13.39
N CYS A 210 17.04 2.00 -12.38
CA CYS A 210 17.34 3.41 -12.56
C CYS A 210 18.74 3.62 -13.13
N SER A 211 18.86 4.58 -14.04
CA SER A 211 20.15 5.12 -14.45
C SER A 211 20.11 6.64 -14.37
N MET A 212 21.12 7.23 -13.73
CA MET A 212 21.32 8.68 -13.77
C MET A 212 22.10 9.06 -15.04
N ARG A 213 21.56 9.99 -15.82
CA ARG A 213 22.10 10.47 -17.10
C ARG A 213 22.13 12.00 -17.13
N GLU A 214 22.81 12.53 -18.13
CA GLU A 214 22.75 13.95 -18.44
C GLU A 214 21.38 14.33 -18.99
N SER A 215 20.87 15.51 -18.64
CA SER A 215 19.65 16.05 -19.24
C SER A 215 19.93 16.51 -20.68
N SER A 216 18.97 16.32 -21.60
CA SER A 216 19.08 16.95 -22.93
C SER A 216 19.01 18.48 -22.91
N ARG A 217 18.64 19.07 -21.76
CA ARG A 217 18.53 20.52 -21.56
C ARG A 217 19.44 21.04 -20.44
N SER A 218 20.59 20.39 -20.27
CA SER A 218 21.63 20.89 -19.36
C SER A 218 22.03 22.34 -19.66
N GLY A 219 22.36 23.10 -18.61
CA GLY A 219 22.61 24.53 -18.68
C GLY A 219 21.38 25.44 -18.84
N GLN A 220 20.16 24.89 -18.97
CA GLN A 220 18.92 25.69 -18.96
C GLN A 220 18.40 25.88 -17.52
N ARG A 221 17.21 26.47 -17.32
CA ARG A 221 16.56 26.49 -15.98
C ARG A 221 15.98 25.12 -15.62
N TYR A 222 15.70 24.89 -14.34
CA TYR A 222 15.23 23.60 -13.81
C TYR A 222 13.97 23.09 -14.53
N GLU A 223 12.98 23.95 -14.73
CA GLU A 223 11.70 23.59 -15.35
C GLU A 223 11.89 23.11 -16.80
N MET A 224 12.87 23.67 -17.50
CA MET A 224 13.22 23.20 -18.85
C MET A 224 13.79 21.77 -18.79
N ARG A 225 14.64 21.45 -17.82
CA ARG A 225 15.14 20.07 -17.64
C ARG A 225 14.00 19.10 -17.33
N VAL A 226 13.04 19.50 -16.51
CA VAL A 226 11.83 18.70 -16.24
C VAL A 226 11.02 18.46 -17.52
N LEU A 227 10.78 19.50 -18.34
CA LEU A 227 10.16 19.33 -19.67
C LEU A 227 10.98 18.40 -20.58
N GLY A 228 12.32 18.46 -20.49
CA GLY A 228 13.26 17.60 -21.20
C GLY A 228 13.08 16.10 -20.91
N LEU A 229 12.62 15.75 -19.70
CA LEU A 229 12.35 14.36 -19.32
C LEU A 229 11.43 13.64 -20.31
N VAL A 230 10.46 14.34 -20.92
CA VAL A 230 9.53 13.75 -21.90
C VAL A 230 10.29 13.16 -23.08
N LYS A 231 11.31 13.87 -23.58
CA LYS A 231 12.16 13.41 -24.69
C LYS A 231 13.20 12.41 -24.19
N ASP A 232 13.81 12.68 -23.04
CA ASP A 232 14.92 11.86 -22.51
C ASP A 232 14.44 10.46 -22.12
N ALA A 233 13.28 10.35 -21.45
CA ALA A 233 12.67 9.09 -21.07
C ALA A 233 12.24 8.27 -22.30
N TRP A 234 11.68 8.91 -23.33
CA TRP A 234 11.37 8.25 -24.59
C TRP A 234 12.62 7.64 -25.22
N LEU A 235 13.68 8.43 -25.37
CA LEU A 235 14.93 7.99 -25.98
C LEU A 235 15.59 6.86 -25.18
N GLU A 236 15.64 6.96 -23.85
CA GLU A 236 16.19 5.90 -23.00
C GLU A 236 15.35 4.63 -23.06
N SER A 237 14.01 4.74 -23.06
CA SER A 237 13.13 3.57 -23.18
C SER A 237 13.34 2.81 -24.50
N GLU A 238 13.45 3.52 -25.62
CA GLU A 238 13.71 2.92 -26.93
C GLU A 238 15.13 2.35 -26.99
N ARG A 239 16.12 3.03 -26.40
CA ARG A 239 17.49 2.51 -26.31
C ARG A 239 17.50 1.16 -25.60
N ARG A 240 16.87 1.04 -24.42
CA ARG A 240 16.79 -0.22 -23.67
C ARG A 240 16.04 -1.30 -24.46
N ARG A 241 14.94 -0.95 -25.12
CA ARG A 241 14.21 -1.88 -25.99
C ARG A 241 15.09 -2.45 -27.09
N TRP A 242 15.76 -1.59 -27.86
CA TRP A 242 16.51 -2.02 -29.05
C TRP A 242 17.90 -2.60 -28.73
N GLN A 243 18.56 -2.15 -27.66
CA GLN A 243 19.92 -2.58 -27.32
C GLN A 243 19.99 -3.64 -26.23
N GLU A 244 19.02 -3.66 -25.32
CA GLU A 244 19.02 -4.54 -24.13
C GLU A 244 17.88 -5.57 -24.17
N GLY A 245 17.03 -5.54 -25.21
CA GLY A 245 15.87 -6.43 -25.31
C GLY A 245 14.75 -6.12 -24.32
N GLY A 246 14.68 -4.86 -23.83
CA GLY A 246 13.64 -4.43 -22.91
C GLY A 246 12.24 -4.42 -23.55
N ASP A 247 11.22 -4.56 -22.71
CA ASP A 247 9.82 -4.50 -23.14
C ASP A 247 9.42 -3.10 -23.65
N ILE A 248 8.35 -3.06 -24.45
CA ILE A 248 7.75 -1.80 -24.87
C ILE A 248 7.18 -1.11 -23.63
N VAL A 249 7.62 0.12 -23.36
CA VAL A 249 7.04 0.96 -22.30
C VAL A 249 5.68 1.47 -22.74
N GLU A 250 4.65 1.20 -21.94
CA GLU A 250 3.26 1.61 -22.19
C GLU A 250 2.91 2.91 -21.47
N TRP A 251 3.50 3.14 -20.30
CA TRP A 251 3.24 4.32 -19.46
C TRP A 251 4.53 4.95 -18.97
N PHE A 252 4.66 6.25 -19.19
CA PHE A 252 5.75 7.08 -18.69
C PHE A 252 5.26 7.86 -17.49
N ILE A 253 6.01 7.83 -16.40
CA ILE A 253 5.64 8.47 -15.14
C ILE A 253 6.70 9.52 -14.84
N PHE A 254 6.33 10.80 -14.87
CA PHE A 254 7.18 11.91 -14.49
C PHE A 254 6.81 12.36 -13.09
N GLY A 255 7.79 12.55 -12.22
CA GLY A 255 7.51 13.07 -10.89
C GLY A 255 8.76 13.48 -10.13
N ASP A 256 8.52 13.92 -8.91
CA ASP A 256 9.56 14.39 -8.02
C ASP A 256 10.19 13.22 -7.26
N ASP A 257 11.40 13.45 -6.77
CA ASP A 257 12.23 12.43 -6.14
C ASP A 257 11.87 12.17 -4.67
N ASP A 258 11.05 13.05 -4.10
CA ASP A 258 10.37 12.94 -2.81
C ASP A 258 8.86 12.63 -2.95
N THR A 259 8.47 12.01 -4.06
CA THR A 259 7.17 11.34 -4.20
C THR A 259 7.31 9.86 -3.86
N TRP A 260 6.63 9.42 -2.81
CA TRP A 260 6.52 8.01 -2.47
C TRP A 260 5.28 7.40 -3.13
N TRP A 261 5.43 6.22 -3.73
CA TRP A 261 4.32 5.45 -4.31
C TRP A 261 3.98 4.28 -3.39
N SER A 262 2.73 4.17 -3.01
CA SER A 262 2.30 3.20 -1.98
C SER A 262 2.43 1.75 -2.46
N ASP A 263 1.92 1.43 -3.64
CA ASP A 263 1.91 0.07 -4.19
C ASP A 263 1.90 0.10 -5.73
N ILE A 264 2.98 -0.38 -6.34
CA ILE A 264 3.12 -0.41 -7.80
C ILE A 264 2.12 -1.35 -8.48
N SER A 265 1.62 -2.36 -7.78
CA SER A 265 0.57 -3.25 -8.30
C SER A 265 -0.74 -2.51 -8.42
N LEU A 266 -1.04 -1.63 -7.46
CA LEU A 266 -2.24 -0.80 -7.48
C LEU A 266 -2.18 0.23 -8.62
N VAL A 267 -1.01 0.82 -8.88
CA VAL A 267 -0.76 1.70 -10.04
C VAL A 267 -1.01 0.95 -11.35
N ARG A 268 -0.44 -0.25 -11.51
CA ARG A 268 -0.66 -1.08 -12.71
C ARG A 268 -2.14 -1.45 -12.89
N SER A 269 -2.81 -1.75 -11.79
CA SER A 269 -4.23 -2.09 -11.81
C SER A 269 -5.08 -0.91 -12.26
N LEU A 270 -4.80 0.31 -11.78
CA LEU A 270 -5.41 1.54 -12.30
C LEU A 270 -5.16 1.69 -13.82
N LEU A 271 -3.91 1.58 -14.25
CA LEU A 271 -3.51 1.83 -15.64
C LEU A 271 -4.04 0.78 -16.62
N SER A 272 -4.37 -0.42 -16.15
CA SER A 272 -5.00 -1.45 -16.97
C SER A 272 -6.41 -1.09 -17.45
N GLY A 273 -7.07 -0.13 -16.77
CA GLY A 273 -8.35 0.41 -17.20
C GLY A 273 -8.25 1.37 -18.40
N TYR A 274 -7.03 1.75 -18.81
CA TYR A 274 -6.79 2.71 -19.88
C TYR A 274 -6.02 2.07 -21.03
N ASN A 275 -6.33 2.48 -22.26
CA ASN A 275 -5.63 2.02 -23.46
C ASN A 275 -4.36 2.87 -23.68
N PRO A 276 -3.12 2.32 -23.58
CA PRO A 276 -1.90 3.10 -23.76
C PRO A 276 -1.65 3.57 -25.21
N ALA A 277 -2.44 3.09 -26.17
CA ALA A 277 -2.44 3.55 -27.56
C ALA A 277 -3.27 4.84 -27.79
N GLU A 278 -4.02 5.28 -26.78
CA GLU A 278 -4.78 6.53 -26.77
C GLU A 278 -4.03 7.63 -26.02
N ASP A 279 -4.44 8.89 -26.22
CA ASP A 279 -3.75 10.06 -25.67
C ASP A 279 -4.20 10.36 -24.23
N TRP A 280 -3.48 9.81 -23.25
CA TRP A 280 -3.80 9.99 -21.83
C TRP A 280 -2.71 10.80 -21.13
N LEU A 281 -3.13 11.89 -20.48
CA LEU A 281 -2.38 12.59 -19.45
C LEU A 281 -3.15 12.43 -18.13
N LEU A 282 -2.73 11.48 -17.31
CA LEU A 282 -3.31 11.24 -15.99
C LEU A 282 -2.49 11.98 -14.92
N GLY A 283 -3.16 12.48 -13.89
CA GLY A 283 -2.50 13.24 -12.83
C GLY A 283 -3.48 13.69 -11.76
N SER A 284 -3.03 14.52 -10.82
CA SER A 284 -3.92 15.12 -9.82
C SER A 284 -3.65 16.61 -9.68
N PHE A 285 -4.64 17.31 -9.15
CA PHE A 285 -4.55 18.73 -8.83
C PHE A 285 -4.01 18.90 -7.40
N SER A 286 -3.45 20.08 -7.11
CA SER A 286 -2.98 20.39 -5.77
C SER A 286 -4.14 20.40 -4.76
N GLU A 287 -3.88 19.81 -3.60
CA GLU A 287 -4.72 19.90 -2.42
C GLU A 287 -4.85 21.32 -1.86
N ALA A 288 -3.94 22.24 -2.23
CA ALA A 288 -4.00 23.64 -1.83
C ALA A 288 -4.82 24.48 -2.81
N THR A 289 -5.87 25.15 -2.32
CA THR A 289 -6.74 26.00 -3.16
C THR A 289 -5.98 27.11 -3.88
N GLN A 290 -4.93 27.65 -3.23
CA GLN A 290 -4.10 28.70 -3.82
C GLN A 290 -3.33 28.21 -5.06
N ASN A 291 -2.71 27.02 -4.99
CA ASN A 291 -1.96 26.48 -6.11
C ASN A 291 -2.86 26.22 -7.31
N LEU A 292 -4.08 25.73 -7.08
CA LEU A 292 -5.08 25.57 -8.13
C LEU A 292 -5.47 26.91 -8.76
N ALA A 293 -5.59 27.97 -7.97
CA ALA A 293 -5.88 29.32 -8.47
C ALA A 293 -4.73 29.92 -9.29
N ASP A 294 -3.48 29.69 -8.87
CA ASP A 294 -2.30 30.29 -9.48
C ASP A 294 -1.84 29.55 -10.75
N ASN A 295 -1.88 28.21 -10.73
CA ASN A 295 -1.32 27.38 -11.81
C ASN A 295 -2.40 26.72 -12.67
N GLY A 296 -3.66 26.71 -12.22
CA GLY A 296 -4.79 26.08 -12.91
C GLY A 296 -4.81 24.56 -12.77
N ARG A 297 -5.64 23.92 -13.61
CA ARG A 297 -5.88 22.47 -13.63
C ARG A 297 -4.81 21.73 -14.43
N ILE A 298 -3.56 21.86 -14.00
CA ILE A 298 -2.42 21.11 -14.54
C ILE A 298 -2.25 19.77 -13.82
N SER A 299 -1.46 18.87 -14.40
CA SER A 299 -1.02 17.66 -13.70
C SER A 299 0.20 18.04 -12.86
N TYR A 300 0.10 17.98 -11.54
CA TYR A 300 1.18 18.38 -10.65
C TYR A 300 2.27 17.31 -10.57
N GLY A 301 3.53 17.75 -10.60
CA GLY A 301 4.71 16.89 -10.68
C GLY A 301 4.84 15.93 -9.50
N GLY A 302 4.68 16.46 -8.29
CA GLY A 302 4.78 15.71 -7.05
C GLY A 302 3.72 14.64 -6.85
N ALA A 303 2.50 14.84 -7.34
CA ALA A 303 1.47 13.81 -7.34
C ALA A 303 1.84 12.64 -8.27
N GLY A 304 2.64 12.92 -9.31
CA GLY A 304 2.99 12.02 -10.39
C GLY A 304 2.17 12.31 -11.65
N ILE A 305 2.87 12.61 -12.75
CA ILE A 305 2.29 12.82 -14.08
C ILE A 305 2.44 11.52 -14.87
N ILE A 306 1.33 10.85 -15.17
CA ILE A 306 1.34 9.58 -15.90
C ILE A 306 0.88 9.83 -17.34
N VAL A 307 1.74 9.52 -18.30
CA VAL A 307 1.52 9.81 -19.72
C VAL A 307 1.54 8.52 -20.51
N SER A 308 0.52 8.30 -21.33
CA SER A 308 0.48 7.13 -22.21
C SER A 308 1.61 7.18 -23.25
N ARG A 309 2.04 6.00 -23.70
CA ARG A 309 3.03 5.87 -24.78
C ARG A 309 2.61 6.66 -26.02
N ALA A 310 1.34 6.60 -26.42
CA ALA A 310 0.85 7.31 -27.59
C ALA A 310 1.04 8.83 -27.49
N LEU A 311 0.74 9.40 -26.31
CA LEU A 311 0.91 10.82 -26.07
C LEU A 311 2.39 11.22 -25.99
N VAL A 312 3.24 10.49 -25.28
CA VAL A 312 4.70 10.77 -25.24
C VAL A 312 5.31 10.75 -26.65
N ARG A 313 4.90 9.79 -27.50
CA ARG A 313 5.36 9.72 -28.89
C ARG A 313 5.04 10.98 -29.70
N LYS A 314 3.91 11.64 -29.41
CA LYS A 314 3.50 12.92 -30.03
C LYS A 314 4.16 14.13 -29.39
N MET A 315 4.42 14.09 -28.08
CA MET A 315 5.03 15.19 -27.33
C MET A 315 6.55 15.29 -27.50
N GLN A 316 7.28 14.18 -27.53
CA GLN A 316 8.75 14.20 -27.59
C GLN A 316 9.34 15.03 -28.76
N PRO A 317 8.79 15.03 -30.00
CA PRO A 317 9.31 15.89 -31.06
C PRO A 317 8.91 17.36 -30.90
N MET A 318 7.93 17.66 -30.03
CA MET A 318 7.43 19.00 -29.76
C MET A 318 8.16 19.69 -28.62
N VAL A 319 8.94 18.97 -27.80
CA VAL A 319 9.60 19.49 -26.59
C VAL A 319 10.36 20.80 -26.82
N ASP A 320 11.14 20.91 -27.91
CA ASP A 320 11.89 22.13 -28.22
C ASP A 320 10.98 23.33 -28.53
N ARG A 321 9.91 23.10 -29.29
CA ARG A 321 8.90 24.14 -29.58
C ARG A 321 8.08 24.50 -28.34
N CYS A 322 7.78 23.54 -27.48
CA CYS A 322 7.09 23.76 -26.22
C CYS A 322 7.94 24.64 -25.29
N ALA A 323 9.24 24.36 -25.20
CA ALA A 323 10.16 25.16 -24.40
C ALA A 323 10.21 26.62 -24.85
N GLU A 324 10.19 26.88 -26.16
CA GLU A 324 10.14 28.23 -26.72
C GLU A 324 8.79 28.91 -26.45
N LYS A 325 7.68 28.23 -26.78
CA LYS A 325 6.33 28.78 -26.66
C LYS A 325 5.94 29.10 -25.21
N PHE A 326 6.33 28.22 -24.29
CA PHE A 326 5.99 28.30 -22.88
C PHE A 326 7.17 28.76 -22.02
N ALA A 327 8.11 29.50 -22.60
CA ALA A 327 9.34 29.93 -21.93
C ALA A 327 9.13 30.64 -20.57
N ASN A 328 7.97 31.28 -20.38
CA ASN A 328 7.62 32.03 -19.17
C ASN A 328 6.69 31.27 -18.20
N VAL A 329 6.29 30.04 -18.51
CA VAL A 329 5.49 29.22 -17.58
C VAL A 329 6.36 28.79 -16.40
N PHE A 330 5.85 28.93 -15.19
CA PHE A 330 6.49 28.45 -13.97
C PHE A 330 6.12 26.98 -13.72
N GLY A 331 7.01 26.22 -13.09
CA GLY A 331 6.83 24.78 -12.84
C GLY A 331 7.14 23.91 -14.06
N GLY A 332 7.90 22.84 -13.84
CA GLY A 332 8.19 21.85 -14.89
C GLY A 332 6.97 21.04 -15.30
N ASP A 333 6.10 20.77 -14.34
CA ASP A 333 4.78 20.15 -14.48
C ASP A 333 3.78 21.02 -15.27
N GLY A 334 3.82 22.33 -15.04
CA GLY A 334 3.13 23.33 -15.84
C GLY A 334 3.57 23.30 -17.30
N LEU A 335 4.89 23.19 -17.57
CA LEU A 335 5.41 23.04 -18.93
C LEU A 335 4.98 21.74 -19.60
N ILE A 336 5.02 20.61 -18.89
CA ILE A 336 4.59 19.30 -19.42
C ILE A 336 3.09 19.36 -19.78
N SER A 337 2.25 19.87 -18.87
CA SER A 337 0.80 19.97 -19.07
C SER A 337 0.44 20.91 -20.23
N ASN A 338 1.09 22.07 -20.33
CA ASN A 338 0.92 22.98 -21.47
C ASN A 338 1.39 22.38 -22.80
N CYS A 339 2.50 21.63 -22.78
CA CYS A 339 2.99 20.95 -23.98
C CYS A 339 2.02 19.84 -24.44
N ALA A 340 1.45 19.07 -23.52
CA ALA A 340 0.42 18.09 -23.82
C ALA A 340 -0.83 18.74 -24.41
N ALA A 341 -1.35 19.79 -23.76
CA ALA A 341 -2.51 20.56 -24.21
C ALA A 341 -2.30 21.08 -25.64
N TRP A 342 -1.14 21.67 -25.91
CA TRP A 342 -0.81 22.20 -27.24
C TRP A 342 -0.63 21.10 -28.30
N THR A 343 -0.01 19.98 -27.94
CA THR A 343 0.16 18.82 -28.82
C THR A 343 -1.18 18.23 -29.25
N LEU A 344 -2.15 18.20 -28.33
CA LEU A 344 -3.49 17.66 -28.57
C LEU A 344 -4.49 18.69 -29.10
N GLN A 345 -4.13 19.98 -29.09
CA GLN A 345 -5.04 21.09 -29.40
C GLN A 345 -6.27 21.11 -28.46
N THR A 346 -6.06 20.72 -27.20
CA THR A 346 -7.06 20.69 -26.14
C THR A 346 -6.81 21.83 -25.17
N PRO A 347 -7.85 22.51 -24.64
CA PRO A 347 -7.67 23.46 -23.55
C PRO A 347 -6.97 22.84 -22.33
N LEU A 348 -6.11 23.61 -21.66
CA LEU A 348 -5.31 23.13 -20.52
C LEU A 348 -6.17 22.56 -19.38
N ASP A 349 -7.33 23.16 -19.13
CA ASP A 349 -8.27 22.72 -18.10
C ASP A 349 -9.04 21.43 -18.42
N HIS A 350 -8.86 20.90 -19.63
CA HIS A 350 -9.47 19.65 -20.11
C HIS A 350 -8.45 18.57 -20.48
N VAL A 351 -7.14 18.87 -20.49
CA VAL A 351 -6.13 17.90 -20.94
C VAL A 351 -5.82 16.83 -19.88
N VAL A 352 -5.97 17.18 -18.61
CA VAL A 352 -5.65 16.28 -17.48
C VAL A 352 -6.88 15.44 -17.13
N SER A 353 -6.71 14.12 -17.17
CA SER A 353 -7.66 13.19 -16.56
C SER A 353 -7.28 13.01 -15.10
N GLU A 354 -8.07 13.59 -14.19
CA GLU A 354 -7.77 13.58 -12.76
C GLU A 354 -7.85 12.16 -12.17
N VAL A 355 -6.85 11.81 -11.37
CA VAL A 355 -6.73 10.59 -10.58
C VAL A 355 -6.66 11.02 -9.11
N PRO A 356 -7.80 11.11 -8.39
CA PRO A 356 -7.86 11.65 -7.02
C PRO A 356 -7.07 10.87 -5.96
N ALA A 357 -6.54 9.70 -6.31
CA ALA A 357 -5.69 8.86 -5.48
C ALA A 357 -4.21 9.28 -5.49
N LEU A 358 -3.78 10.08 -6.47
CA LEU A 358 -2.46 10.70 -6.50
C LEU A 358 -2.51 11.99 -5.66
N LYS A 359 -1.51 12.20 -4.81
CA LYS A 359 -1.51 13.30 -3.83
C LYS A 359 -0.29 14.19 -4.01
N GLN A 360 -0.54 15.45 -4.33
CA GLN A 360 0.51 16.48 -4.41
C GLN A 360 0.90 16.95 -3.00
N MET A 361 -0.08 17.17 -2.12
CA MET A 361 0.12 17.59 -0.73
C MET A 361 1.07 18.80 -0.61
N ASP A 362 0.83 19.87 -1.38
CA ASP A 362 1.50 21.17 -1.20
C ASP A 362 0.99 21.88 0.07
N VAL A 363 0.98 21.16 1.18
CA VAL A 363 0.59 21.62 2.52
C VAL A 363 1.82 21.53 3.42
N GLN A 364 1.89 22.40 4.44
CA GLN A 364 3.07 22.49 5.29
C GLN A 364 2.72 22.19 6.75
N GLY A 365 3.46 21.24 7.32
CA GLY A 365 3.30 20.77 8.69
C GLY A 365 2.47 19.50 8.78
N ASP A 366 1.61 19.44 9.79
CA ASP A 366 0.89 18.24 10.21
C ASP A 366 -0.02 17.66 9.11
N ALA A 367 0.38 16.52 8.56
CA ALA A 367 -0.34 15.79 7.52
C ALA A 367 -1.43 14.83 8.07
N SER A 368 -1.56 14.72 9.40
CA SER A 368 -2.37 13.68 10.05
C SER A 368 -3.84 13.74 9.68
N GLY A 369 -4.38 14.93 9.39
CA GLY A 369 -5.76 15.07 8.93
C GLY A 369 -6.02 14.44 7.57
N TYR A 370 -5.08 14.50 6.64
CA TYR A 370 -5.16 13.82 5.33
C TYR A 370 -4.98 12.31 5.49
N LEU A 371 -3.97 11.90 6.25
CA LEU A 371 -3.61 10.49 6.45
C LEU A 371 -4.68 9.72 7.26
N SER A 372 -5.50 10.43 8.03
CA SER A 372 -6.64 9.86 8.78
C SER A 372 -8.01 10.14 8.13
N SER A 373 -8.05 10.70 6.91
CA SER A 373 -9.31 11.07 6.25
C SER A 373 -10.11 9.90 5.68
N GLY A 374 -9.48 8.73 5.50
CA GLY A 374 -10.09 7.58 4.81
C GLY A 374 -10.21 7.75 3.30
N ALA A 375 -9.51 8.73 2.70
CA ALA A 375 -9.48 8.99 1.27
C ALA A 375 -8.64 7.94 0.52
N THR A 376 -9.22 6.76 0.30
CA THR A 376 -8.62 5.64 -0.45
C THR A 376 -9.32 5.38 -1.79
N PRO A 377 -8.64 4.77 -2.79
CA PRO A 377 -7.26 4.30 -2.78
C PRO A 377 -6.25 5.46 -2.67
N PHE A 378 -5.09 5.18 -2.09
CA PHE A 378 -4.02 6.14 -1.86
C PHE A 378 -2.78 5.68 -2.63
N LEU A 379 -2.41 6.38 -3.71
CA LEU A 379 -1.36 5.93 -4.64
C LEU A 379 -0.02 6.61 -4.41
N THR A 380 -0.02 7.92 -4.14
CA THR A 380 1.21 8.69 -3.92
C THR A 380 1.12 9.56 -2.68
N LEU A 381 2.28 9.81 -2.07
CA LEU A 381 2.49 10.82 -1.04
C LEU A 381 3.69 11.68 -1.44
N HIS A 382 3.43 12.92 -1.73
CA HIS A 382 4.41 14.00 -1.75
C HIS A 382 4.12 14.91 -0.55
N HIS A 383 4.96 15.82 -0.08
CA HIS A 383 6.42 15.72 -0.04
C HIS A 383 6.84 15.04 1.27
N TRP A 384 7.16 13.74 1.24
CA TRP A 384 7.47 13.02 2.49
C TRP A 384 8.74 13.54 3.20
N VAL A 385 9.57 14.35 2.52
CA VAL A 385 10.71 15.06 3.11
C VAL A 385 10.51 16.57 3.03
N GLY A 386 10.70 17.26 4.15
CA GLY A 386 10.83 18.71 4.22
C GLY A 386 9.53 19.50 4.46
N TRP A 387 8.41 19.17 3.81
CA TRP A 387 7.16 19.95 3.99
C TRP A 387 6.17 19.31 4.96
N LEU A 388 6.09 17.97 4.96
CA LEU A 388 5.12 17.23 5.75
C LEU A 388 5.70 16.70 7.05
N ASP A 389 4.97 16.91 8.13
CA ASP A 389 5.11 16.16 9.37
C ASP A 389 4.14 14.97 9.29
N LEU A 390 4.67 13.79 8.95
CA LEU A 390 3.86 12.56 8.83
C LEU A 390 3.44 12.03 10.21
N PHE A 391 4.29 12.26 11.21
CA PHE A 391 4.09 11.89 12.60
C PHE A 391 4.45 13.08 13.48
N PRO A 392 3.84 13.23 14.66
CA PRO A 392 4.09 14.36 15.56
C PRO A 392 5.39 14.24 16.37
N ASP A 393 6.15 13.15 16.23
CA ASP A 393 7.39 12.93 16.97
C ASP A 393 8.63 13.38 16.19
N SER A 394 9.80 13.33 16.82
CA SER A 394 11.05 13.81 16.24
C SER A 394 11.74 12.81 15.30
N ARG A 395 11.01 11.85 14.73
CA ARG A 395 11.61 10.84 13.83
C ARG A 395 12.05 11.48 12.52
N SER A 396 13.04 10.88 11.85
CA SER A 396 13.46 11.41 10.56
C SER A 396 12.38 11.17 9.49
N PRO A 397 12.28 12.01 8.45
CA PRO A 397 11.40 11.77 7.30
C PRO A 397 11.58 10.40 6.64
N LEU A 398 12.84 9.91 6.59
CA LEU A 398 13.17 8.59 6.07
C LEU A 398 12.60 7.46 6.93
N ASP A 399 12.69 7.58 8.26
CA ASP A 399 12.11 6.59 9.17
C ASP A 399 10.58 6.58 9.07
N ALA A 400 9.98 7.77 8.98
CA ALA A 400 8.53 7.93 8.81
C ALA A 400 8.02 7.24 7.54
N ILE A 401 8.62 7.52 6.38
CA ILE A 401 8.18 6.93 5.11
C ILE A 401 8.52 5.44 5.02
N SER A 402 9.62 5.00 5.65
CA SER A 402 9.96 3.58 5.76
C SER A 402 8.93 2.81 6.58
N LEU A 403 8.37 3.43 7.62
CA LEU A 403 7.29 2.82 8.41
C LEU A 403 6.00 2.68 7.58
N PHE A 404 5.69 3.63 6.71
CA PHE A 404 4.58 3.49 5.75
C PHE A 404 4.84 2.37 4.74
N ALA A 405 6.06 2.25 4.22
CA ALA A 405 6.42 1.14 3.33
C ALA A 405 6.21 -0.23 4.00
N GLN A 406 6.59 -0.36 5.28
CA GLN A 406 6.33 -1.56 6.07
C GLN A 406 4.84 -1.81 6.27
N ALA A 407 4.09 -0.77 6.64
CA ALA A 407 2.64 -0.88 6.82
C ALA A 407 1.93 -1.31 5.55
N VAL A 408 2.23 -0.70 4.39
CA VAL A 408 1.68 -1.09 3.09
C VAL A 408 2.05 -2.52 2.73
N THR A 409 3.30 -2.93 2.98
CA THR A 409 3.74 -4.30 2.70
C THR A 409 2.91 -5.33 3.48
N ALA A 410 2.56 -5.02 4.73
CA ALA A 410 1.79 -5.90 5.59
C ALA A 410 0.28 -5.92 5.25
N VAL A 411 -0.34 -4.76 4.98
CA VAL A 411 -1.80 -4.68 4.73
C VAL A 411 -2.18 -4.76 3.25
N GLY A 412 -1.25 -4.51 2.33
CA GLY A 412 -1.49 -4.33 0.90
C GLY A 412 -2.01 -2.93 0.54
N GLY A 413 -1.64 -2.41 -0.63
CA GLY A 413 -1.95 -1.02 -1.03
C GLY A 413 -3.44 -0.68 -1.08
N ARG A 414 -4.31 -1.67 -1.33
CA ARG A 414 -5.77 -1.50 -1.33
C ARG A 414 -6.35 -1.28 0.07
N ASN A 415 -5.66 -1.75 1.12
CA ASN A 415 -6.13 -1.59 2.50
C ASN A 415 -5.51 -0.38 3.19
N PHE A 416 -4.33 0.06 2.75
CA PHE A 416 -3.61 1.17 3.36
C PHE A 416 -4.47 2.46 3.40
N LEU A 417 -4.52 3.10 4.57
CA LEU A 417 -5.31 4.29 4.90
C LEU A 417 -6.83 4.15 4.73
N ARG A 418 -7.37 2.94 4.53
CA ARG A 418 -8.82 2.74 4.69
C ARG A 418 -9.16 3.08 6.13
N ARG A 419 -10.36 3.63 6.32
CA ARG A 419 -10.83 4.07 7.63
C ARG A 419 -12.09 3.34 8.03
N TRP A 420 -12.10 2.80 9.25
CA TRP A 420 -13.29 2.30 9.94
C TRP A 420 -13.56 3.13 11.18
N ILE A 421 -14.82 3.44 11.45
CA ILE A 421 -15.21 4.27 12.59
C ILE A 421 -16.16 3.49 13.49
N PHE A 422 -15.70 3.09 14.66
CA PHE A 422 -16.40 2.30 15.66
C PHE A 422 -17.06 3.20 16.71
N ASP A 423 -17.75 2.56 17.67
CA ASP A 423 -18.31 3.23 18.85
C ASP A 423 -19.29 4.35 18.49
N GLY A 424 -20.04 4.17 17.40
CA GLY A 424 -20.98 5.16 16.90
C GLY A 424 -20.34 6.50 16.55
N GLY A 425 -19.07 6.50 16.13
CA GLY A 425 -18.34 7.72 15.76
C GLY A 425 -17.20 8.11 16.70
N ARG A 426 -16.95 7.36 17.79
CA ARG A 426 -15.98 7.78 18.82
C ARG A 426 -14.58 7.22 18.61
N VAL A 427 -14.39 6.15 17.84
CA VAL A 427 -13.07 5.58 17.59
C VAL A 427 -12.88 5.38 16.09
N ALA A 428 -11.97 6.13 15.46
CA ALA A 428 -11.62 5.94 14.06
C ALA A 428 -10.25 5.27 13.93
N TRP A 429 -10.19 4.20 13.16
CA TRP A 429 -8.94 3.54 12.81
C TRP A 429 -8.62 3.78 11.33
N SER A 430 -7.49 4.43 11.06
CA SER A 430 -6.87 4.55 9.73
C SER A 430 -5.78 3.49 9.59
N VAL A 431 -5.99 2.53 8.70
CA VAL A 431 -5.17 1.33 8.56
C VAL A 431 -3.73 1.67 8.18
N GLY A 432 -2.78 1.20 8.99
CA GLY A 432 -1.36 1.48 8.77
C GLY A 432 -0.94 2.90 9.13
N TYR A 433 -1.75 3.63 9.89
CA TYR A 433 -1.41 4.98 10.35
C TYR A 433 -1.77 5.29 11.80
N SER A 434 -3.05 5.29 12.16
CA SER A 434 -3.48 5.83 13.47
C SER A 434 -4.79 5.27 13.96
N VAL A 435 -4.96 5.23 15.28
CA VAL A 435 -6.26 5.09 15.96
C VAL A 435 -6.57 6.41 16.66
N SER A 436 -7.68 7.06 16.32
CA SER A 436 -8.12 8.32 16.93
C SER A 436 -9.36 8.11 17.77
N VAL A 437 -9.32 8.56 19.01
CA VAL A 437 -10.43 8.52 19.98
C VAL A 437 -10.98 9.93 20.13
N TYR A 438 -12.29 10.11 19.95
CA TYR A 438 -12.95 11.41 19.96
C TYR A 438 -13.84 11.60 21.20
N ARG A 439 -13.77 12.79 21.79
CA ARG A 439 -14.68 13.20 22.88
C ARG A 439 -16.11 13.27 22.41
N ASP A 440 -16.33 13.80 21.21
CA ASP A 440 -17.65 13.90 20.59
C ASP A 440 -17.68 13.01 19.34
N PRO A 441 -18.74 12.22 19.12
CA PRO A 441 -18.79 11.28 18.01
C PRO A 441 -18.74 12.00 16.67
N MET A 442 -17.98 11.44 15.73
CA MET A 442 -18.00 11.84 14.33
C MET A 442 -19.40 11.65 13.74
N THR A 443 -19.84 12.61 12.93
CA THR A 443 -21.11 12.53 12.19
C THR A 443 -20.86 12.03 10.77
N GLU A 444 -21.91 11.54 10.09
CA GLU A 444 -21.82 11.12 8.68
C GLU A 444 -21.27 12.22 7.77
N ARG A 445 -21.65 13.48 8.02
CA ARG A 445 -21.12 14.66 7.30
C ARG A 445 -19.60 14.73 7.39
N MET A 446 -19.05 14.50 8.59
CA MET A 446 -17.61 14.61 8.85
C MET A 446 -16.80 13.51 8.16
N LEU A 447 -17.43 12.43 7.68
CA LEU A 447 -16.72 11.33 7.02
C LEU A 447 -16.16 11.75 5.65
N GLY A 448 -16.81 12.70 4.98
CA GLY A 448 -16.36 13.29 3.72
C GLY A 448 -15.42 14.50 3.88
N GLU A 449 -15.09 14.87 5.11
CA GLU A 449 -14.30 16.06 5.43
C GLU A 449 -12.89 15.69 5.91
N VAL A 450 -11.89 16.41 5.43
CA VAL A 450 -10.51 16.32 5.92
C VAL A 450 -10.35 17.21 7.15
N GLU A 451 -9.66 16.73 8.19
CA GLU A 451 -9.25 17.59 9.29
C GLU A 451 -8.15 18.53 8.84
N HIS A 452 -8.35 19.84 8.96
CA HIS A 452 -7.34 20.82 8.57
C HIS A 452 -6.28 20.95 9.68
N THR A 453 -5.34 20.01 9.73
CA THR A 453 -4.27 19.93 10.76
C THR A 453 -3.03 20.75 10.42
N TRP A 454 -2.76 20.98 9.15
CA TRP A 454 -1.59 21.73 8.68
C TRP A 454 -1.79 23.25 8.76
N SER A 455 -0.72 23.98 8.51
CA SER A 455 -0.73 25.45 8.45
C SER A 455 -0.76 25.97 7.01
N GLY A 456 -1.21 27.21 6.83
CA GLY A 456 -1.16 27.89 5.53
C GLY A 456 -2.44 27.76 4.71
N PHE A 457 -2.35 27.14 3.53
CA PHE A 457 -3.40 27.20 2.52
C PHE A 457 -4.61 26.32 2.86
N ALA A 458 -5.79 26.85 2.56
CA ALA A 458 -7.04 26.10 2.71
C ALA A 458 -7.07 24.88 1.77
N PRO A 459 -7.52 23.71 2.26
CA PRO A 459 -7.71 22.54 1.42
C PRO A 459 -8.71 22.82 0.30
N HIS A 460 -8.42 22.28 -0.88
CA HIS A 460 -9.35 22.26 -2.00
C HIS A 460 -10.56 21.36 -1.73
N ARG A 461 -10.36 20.28 -0.95
CA ARG A 461 -11.44 19.37 -0.54
C ARG A 461 -12.24 19.94 0.64
N PRO A 462 -13.51 19.53 0.81
CA PRO A 462 -14.26 19.83 2.03
C PRO A 462 -13.44 19.48 3.27
N SER A 463 -13.35 20.43 4.20
CA SER A 463 -12.58 20.26 5.42
C SER A 463 -13.34 20.75 6.64
N ARG A 464 -12.84 20.32 7.78
CA ARG A 464 -13.29 20.72 9.11
C ARG A 464 -12.11 21.24 9.92
N PRO A 465 -12.35 22.09 10.93
CA PRO A 465 -11.30 22.55 11.82
C PRO A 465 -10.54 21.39 12.48
N ALA A 466 -9.25 21.62 12.76
CA ALA A 466 -8.47 20.74 13.62
C ALA A 466 -9.13 20.60 14.99
N LEU A 467 -9.13 19.38 15.52
CA LEU A 467 -9.50 19.10 16.90
C LEU A 467 -8.27 19.18 17.78
N ILE A 468 -8.45 19.67 19.00
CA ILE A 468 -7.37 19.82 19.98
C ILE A 468 -7.05 18.45 20.59
N GLU A 469 -5.82 17.96 20.41
CA GLU A 469 -5.30 16.77 21.09
C GLU A 469 -5.38 16.94 22.62
N GLY A 470 -5.60 15.86 23.36
CA GLY A 470 -5.79 15.91 24.81
C GLY A 470 -7.23 16.19 25.24
N THR A 471 -7.88 17.14 24.56
CA THR A 471 -9.20 17.62 24.96
C THR A 471 -10.31 17.11 24.05
N GLN A 472 -10.24 17.34 22.74
CA GLN A 472 -11.31 16.96 21.82
C GLN A 472 -11.07 15.60 21.18
N LYS A 473 -9.80 15.20 21.07
CA LYS A 473 -9.37 13.90 20.58
C LYS A 473 -8.07 13.45 21.24
N HIS A 474 -7.81 12.15 21.18
CA HIS A 474 -6.49 11.57 21.39
C HIS A 474 -6.15 10.71 20.18
N THR A 475 -5.04 10.98 19.52
CA THR A 475 -4.55 10.15 18.41
C THR A 475 -3.37 9.29 18.85
N TYR A 476 -3.51 7.98 18.63
CA TYR A 476 -2.50 6.95 18.78
C TYR A 476 -1.89 6.71 17.40
N TYR A 477 -0.64 7.11 17.21
CA TYR A 477 0.07 7.03 15.94
C TYR A 477 0.90 5.75 15.85
N LEU A 478 1.02 5.21 14.64
CA LEU A 478 1.86 4.04 14.35
C LEU A 478 3.32 4.31 14.73
N THR A 479 3.88 3.40 15.53
CA THR A 479 5.28 3.46 15.98
C THR A 479 6.09 2.25 15.54
N SER A 480 5.48 1.07 15.40
CA SER A 480 6.15 -0.11 14.83
C SER A 480 5.20 -1.00 14.03
N VAL A 481 5.78 -1.71 13.06
CA VAL A 481 5.15 -2.77 12.27
C VAL A 481 6.03 -4.01 12.41
N GLU A 482 5.51 -5.05 13.07
CA GLU A 482 6.28 -6.22 13.47
C GLU A 482 5.66 -7.49 12.89
N PRO A 483 6.34 -8.17 11.93
CA PRO A 483 5.90 -9.48 11.46
C PRO A 483 5.94 -10.47 12.62
N LEU A 484 4.81 -11.11 12.91
CA LEU A 484 4.68 -12.08 14.00
C LEU A 484 4.88 -13.50 13.46
N SER A 485 4.12 -13.86 12.43
CA SER A 485 4.15 -15.14 11.75
C SER A 485 3.69 -14.94 10.29
N PRO A 486 3.81 -15.94 9.40
CA PRO A 486 3.21 -15.84 8.06
C PRO A 486 1.73 -15.47 8.14
N GLY A 487 1.33 -14.39 7.47
CA GLY A 487 -0.04 -13.87 7.49
C GLY A 487 -0.44 -13.11 8.76
N ARG A 488 0.46 -12.91 9.74
CA ARG A 488 0.18 -12.10 10.94
C ARG A 488 1.20 -11.00 11.15
N THR A 489 0.72 -9.78 11.37
CA THR A 489 1.55 -8.61 11.63
C THR A 489 0.96 -7.79 12.77
N LEU A 490 1.81 -7.37 13.69
CA LEU A 490 1.47 -6.47 14.79
C LEU A 490 1.73 -5.02 14.38
N PHE A 491 0.75 -4.15 14.62
CA PHE A 491 0.84 -2.72 14.45
C PHE A 491 0.71 -2.06 15.82
N ARG A 492 1.80 -1.46 16.30
CA ARG A 492 1.81 -0.75 17.58
C ARG A 492 1.49 0.72 17.38
N HIS A 493 0.55 1.24 18.17
CA HIS A 493 0.20 2.65 18.16
C HIS A 493 0.35 3.26 19.54
N THR A 494 0.99 4.42 19.64
CA THR A 494 1.15 5.14 20.91
C THR A 494 0.66 6.58 20.80
N CYS A 495 0.18 7.12 21.92
CA CYS A 495 -0.22 8.53 21.99
C CYS A 495 0.91 9.37 22.58
N PRO A 496 1.40 10.41 21.88
CA PRO A 496 2.46 11.28 22.41
C PRO A 496 1.96 12.29 23.45
N HIS A 497 0.63 12.44 23.61
CA HIS A 497 0.05 13.45 24.48
C HIS A 497 0.37 13.16 25.96
N ALA A 498 0.90 14.17 26.68
CA ALA A 498 1.40 14.01 28.04
C ALA A 498 0.33 13.51 29.03
N GLU A 499 -0.92 13.93 28.85
CA GLU A 499 -2.04 13.52 29.72
C GLU A 499 -2.37 12.03 29.60
N VAL A 500 -2.10 11.42 28.44
CA VAL A 500 -2.35 9.99 28.18
C VAL A 500 -1.26 9.11 28.82
N GLN A 501 -0.13 9.69 29.25
CA GLN A 501 0.93 8.95 29.93
C GLN A 501 0.47 8.35 31.27
N GLY A 502 -0.68 8.71 31.85
CA GLY A 502 -1.25 8.01 33.00
C GLY A 502 -2.21 6.87 32.66
N GLY A 503 -2.70 6.79 31.41
CA GLY A 503 -3.87 6.02 31.00
C GLY A 503 -3.63 4.95 29.94
N LEU A 504 -4.56 4.77 29.00
CA LEU A 504 -4.33 3.89 27.85
C LEU A 504 -3.22 4.47 26.99
N ARG A 505 -2.00 3.90 27.03
CA ARG A 505 -0.81 4.43 26.33
C ARG A 505 -0.62 3.81 24.95
N GLU A 506 -1.03 2.56 24.80
CA GLU A 506 -0.74 1.74 23.64
C GLU A 506 -1.99 1.02 23.12
N ILE A 507 -2.18 1.07 21.80
CA ILE A 507 -3.20 0.29 21.09
C ILE A 507 -2.49 -0.54 20.03
N ASP A 508 -2.53 -1.84 20.25
CA ASP A 508 -1.97 -2.84 19.36
C ASP A 508 -3.04 -3.47 18.48
N ILE A 509 -2.75 -3.53 17.20
CA ILE A 509 -3.62 -4.16 16.21
C ILE A 509 -2.89 -5.34 15.58
N VAL A 510 -3.41 -6.54 15.81
CA VAL A 510 -2.95 -7.77 15.17
C VAL A 510 -3.73 -7.95 13.87
N TRP A 511 -3.09 -7.66 12.75
CA TRP A 511 -3.60 -7.95 11.41
C TRP A 511 -3.38 -9.42 11.10
N ASP A 512 -4.45 -10.22 11.10
CA ASP A 512 -4.40 -11.67 10.91
C ASP A 512 -5.15 -12.08 9.63
N VAL A 513 -4.38 -12.31 8.58
CA VAL A 513 -4.81 -12.87 7.30
C VAL A 513 -4.23 -14.27 7.08
N SER A 514 -3.84 -14.94 8.16
CA SER A 514 -3.36 -16.32 8.09
C SER A 514 -4.49 -17.26 7.64
N GLU A 515 -4.18 -18.20 6.75
CA GLU A 515 -5.12 -19.26 6.40
C GLU A 515 -5.29 -20.17 7.62
N GLU A 516 -6.51 -20.25 8.16
CA GLU A 516 -6.82 -21.24 9.18
C GLU A 516 -6.61 -22.62 8.55
N LYS A 517 -5.61 -23.37 9.03
CA LYS A 517 -5.52 -24.80 8.72
C LYS A 517 -6.78 -25.42 9.31
N GLU A 518 -7.76 -25.76 8.47
CA GLU A 518 -8.83 -26.66 8.87
C GLU A 518 -8.17 -27.87 9.50
N LYS A 519 -8.37 -28.05 10.81
CA LYS A 519 -8.06 -29.31 11.45
C LYS A 519 -8.99 -30.31 10.80
N THR A 520 -8.47 -31.09 9.84
CA THR A 520 -9.11 -32.33 9.42
C THR A 520 -9.21 -33.22 10.65
N GLU A 521 -10.35 -33.19 11.33
CA GLU A 521 -10.76 -34.21 12.28
C GLU A 521 -10.86 -35.53 11.52
N GLY A 522 -9.77 -36.31 11.52
CA GLY A 522 -9.76 -37.55 10.75
C GLY A 522 -8.44 -38.30 10.61
N GLU A 523 -7.46 -38.15 11.50
CA GLU A 523 -6.27 -39.03 11.49
C GLU A 523 -5.84 -39.57 12.87
N GLU A 524 -6.72 -39.51 13.88
CA GLU A 524 -6.57 -40.30 15.11
C GLU A 524 -7.58 -41.44 15.14
N GLY A 525 -7.32 -42.48 14.36
CA GLY A 525 -8.24 -43.63 14.31
C GLY A 525 -7.89 -44.77 13.37
N TRP A 526 -6.62 -44.92 12.91
CA TRP A 526 -6.27 -46.06 12.05
C TRP A 526 -4.83 -46.56 12.18
N PHE A 527 -4.23 -46.47 13.37
CA PHE A 527 -2.91 -47.06 13.67
C PHE A 527 -2.91 -47.95 14.92
N GLY A 528 -4.00 -48.72 15.12
CA GLY A 528 -4.19 -49.57 16.31
C GLY A 528 -4.52 -51.04 16.05
N TRP A 529 -4.27 -51.59 14.86
CA TRP A 529 -4.69 -52.97 14.51
C TRP A 529 -3.64 -53.85 13.79
N PHE A 530 -2.35 -53.57 13.93
CA PHE A 530 -1.31 -54.48 13.43
C PHE A 530 -0.25 -54.82 14.49
N LEU A 531 -0.68 -55.48 15.57
CA LEU A 531 0.18 -56.37 16.35
C LEU A 531 -0.60 -57.63 16.75
N GLY A 532 -0.37 -58.73 16.02
CA GLY A 532 -0.96 -60.04 16.33
C GLY A 532 -0.44 -61.15 15.42
N LYS A 533 0.67 -61.78 15.83
CA LYS A 533 1.32 -62.93 15.18
C LYS A 533 0.38 -64.15 15.07
N GLY A 534 0.48 -64.89 13.97
CA GLY A 534 -0.04 -66.26 13.89
C GLY A 534 0.24 -66.97 12.56
N LYS A 535 1.30 -67.80 12.53
CA LYS A 535 1.66 -68.69 11.41
C LYS A 535 0.58 -69.75 11.16
N GLY A 536 0.36 -70.11 9.89
CA GLY A 536 -0.41 -71.29 9.48
C GLY A 536 -0.36 -71.49 7.97
N HIS A 537 -0.33 -72.73 7.50
CA HIS A 537 0.31 -73.16 6.26
C HIS A 537 -0.71 -73.84 5.31
N LYS A 538 -0.38 -73.86 4.01
CA LYS A 538 -0.86 -74.76 2.91
C LYS A 538 -2.18 -74.46 2.18
N GLY A 539 -2.12 -74.56 0.85
CA GLY A 539 -3.24 -74.87 -0.02
C GLY A 539 -3.02 -74.39 -1.46
N ALA A 540 -3.09 -75.29 -2.44
CA ALA A 540 -2.60 -75.11 -3.80
C ALA A 540 -3.70 -75.21 -4.87
N ARG A 541 -3.34 -74.76 -6.10
CA ARG A 541 -3.84 -75.16 -7.45
C ARG A 541 -5.26 -74.77 -7.89
N GLY A 542 -5.34 -74.31 -9.16
CA GLY A 542 -6.32 -74.86 -10.12
C GLY A 542 -7.13 -73.88 -10.99
N ASP A 543 -6.52 -73.35 -12.05
CA ASP A 543 -6.90 -73.51 -13.47
C ASP A 543 -8.41 -73.58 -13.92
N ARG A 544 -8.76 -72.71 -14.91
CA ARG A 544 -9.58 -72.93 -16.15
C ARG A 544 -10.69 -71.91 -16.50
N HIS A 545 -10.41 -71.14 -17.55
CA HIS A 545 -11.04 -71.13 -18.91
C HIS A 545 -12.56 -71.05 -19.20
N LEU A 546 -12.83 -70.29 -20.29
CA LEU A 546 -13.96 -70.28 -21.28
C LEU A 546 -15.24 -69.52 -20.85
N ARG A 547 -15.99 -68.77 -21.68
CA ARG A 547 -16.20 -68.67 -23.15
C ARG A 547 -17.04 -67.38 -23.41
N ARG A 548 -16.65 -66.44 -24.28
CA ARG A 548 -17.08 -66.23 -25.70
C ARG A 548 -18.61 -66.22 -25.98
N GLY A 549 -19.12 -65.07 -26.45
CA GLY A 549 -20.38 -64.91 -27.20
C GLY A 549 -20.31 -63.69 -28.12
N LYS A 550 -20.83 -63.82 -29.35
CA LYS A 550 -20.62 -62.97 -30.55
C LYS A 550 -21.94 -62.36 -31.02
N GLY A 551 -21.83 -61.26 -31.78
CA GLY A 551 -22.75 -60.87 -32.88
C GLY A 551 -23.64 -59.67 -32.54
N GLY A 552 -23.83 -58.67 -33.40
CA GLY A 552 -23.36 -58.39 -34.75
C GLY A 552 -24.11 -57.16 -35.30
N ASP A 553 -23.46 -56.41 -36.22
CA ASP A 553 -23.96 -55.55 -37.32
C ASP A 553 -25.09 -54.52 -37.05
N LYS A 554 -25.21 -53.35 -37.70
CA LYS A 554 -24.49 -52.46 -38.64
C LYS A 554 -25.55 -51.41 -39.01
N ALA A 555 -25.23 -50.12 -39.08
CA ALA A 555 -25.78 -49.23 -40.11
C ALA A 555 -25.08 -47.86 -40.13
N ARG A 556 -24.68 -47.44 -41.33
CA ARG A 556 -24.19 -46.11 -41.72
C ARG A 556 -25.14 -45.62 -42.83
N PRO A 557 -25.41 -44.31 -42.96
CA PRO A 557 -24.84 -43.54 -44.08
C PRO A 557 -24.43 -42.11 -43.63
N SER A 558 -23.27 -41.55 -43.99
CA SER A 558 -22.77 -40.95 -45.26
C SER A 558 -22.90 -39.40 -45.30
N PRO A 559 -22.04 -38.68 -46.06
CA PRO A 559 -21.36 -37.44 -45.65
C PRO A 559 -21.73 -36.19 -46.47
N ARG A 560 -21.55 -34.99 -45.91
CA ARG A 560 -21.43 -33.72 -46.65
C ARG A 560 -20.70 -32.67 -45.81
N GLU A 561 -19.81 -31.94 -46.49
CA GLU A 561 -19.22 -30.63 -46.10
C GLU A 561 -18.02 -30.63 -45.13
N GLU A 562 -16.97 -31.39 -45.48
CA GLU A 562 -15.59 -30.98 -45.19
C GLU A 562 -14.95 -30.50 -46.50
N GLY A 563 -14.82 -29.19 -46.67
CA GLY A 563 -14.30 -28.65 -47.91
C GLY A 563 -14.12 -27.13 -47.96
N GLU A 564 -13.78 -26.46 -46.85
CA GLU A 564 -13.50 -25.01 -46.94
C GLU A 564 -12.65 -24.46 -45.77
N GLN A 565 -11.49 -25.07 -45.48
CA GLN A 565 -10.54 -24.46 -44.53
C GLN A 565 -9.07 -24.76 -44.80
N LYS A 566 -8.67 -24.87 -46.09
CA LYS A 566 -7.27 -24.94 -46.53
C LYS A 566 -6.98 -24.20 -47.85
N ARG A 567 -7.60 -23.04 -48.05
CA ARG A 567 -7.25 -22.09 -49.13
C ARG A 567 -7.46 -20.65 -48.65
N ARG A 568 -6.53 -20.14 -47.83
CA ARG A 568 -6.33 -18.68 -47.62
C ARG A 568 -4.96 -18.37 -46.99
N GLU A 569 -3.94 -19.14 -47.38
CA GLU A 569 -2.53 -18.79 -47.19
C GLU A 569 -1.82 -18.91 -48.55
N LYS A 570 -2.06 -17.91 -49.40
CA LYS A 570 -1.21 -17.46 -50.52
C LYS A 570 -1.98 -16.36 -51.25
N GLU A 571 -1.27 -15.26 -51.55
CA GLU A 571 -1.76 -13.94 -51.99
C GLU A 571 -2.24 -13.12 -50.78
N ILE A 572 -1.39 -12.27 -50.19
CA ILE A 572 -0.92 -11.03 -50.81
C ILE A 572 0.62 -10.93 -50.77
N ARG A 573 1.14 -10.55 -51.92
CA ARG A 573 2.52 -10.25 -52.29
C ARG A 573 2.79 -8.77 -52.09
#